data_AF-A0A8P4GB09-F1
#
_entry.id   AF-A0A8P4GB09-F1
#
_cell.length_a   1.000
_cell.length_b   1.000
_cell.length_c   1.000
_cell.angle_alpha   90.00
_cell.angle_beta   90.00
_cell.angle_gamma   90.00
#
_symmetry.space_group_name_H-M   'P 1'
#
loop_
_entity.id
_entity.type
_entity.pdbx_description
1 polymer ?
#
loop_
_entity_poly.entity_id
_entity_poly.type
_entity_poly.pdbx_seq_one_letter_code
_entity_poly.pdbx_strand_id
1 'polypeptide(L)'
;VLIDRRYRSSHRLVLHYLVPCMSSYGMCIIDNFLGSKTGDRILQEVQELHRAGKMRDGELASRGPERTSSIRGDQIVWVEGKEPGCENIGYLLSRMDKLITYADGKLGNHKIRGRNSKGYMRLPESSMAAGTPSARARSRAELTADQ
;
A
#
# COMPACT_ATOMS: atom_id res chain seq x y z
N VAL A 1 22.03 12.43 8.03
CA VAL A 1 22.94 12.25 6.87
C VAL A 1 22.25 12.81 5.63
N LEU A 2 22.29 14.14 5.43
CA LEU A 2 21.69 14.75 4.24
C LEU A 2 22.27 14.09 2.97
N ILE A 3 21.44 13.73 1.99
CA ILE A 3 21.94 13.35 0.66
C ILE A 3 22.92 14.43 0.22
N ASP A 4 24.19 14.05 0.14
CA ASP A 4 25.25 14.93 -0.29
C ASP A 4 24.87 15.51 -1.66
N ARG A 5 25.06 16.83 -1.85
CA ARG A 5 24.80 17.51 -3.13
C ARG A 5 25.52 16.82 -4.30
N ARG A 6 26.54 16.01 -4.03
CA ARG A 6 27.25 15.16 -4.99
C ARG A 6 26.40 14.04 -5.60
N TYR A 7 25.24 13.66 -5.06
CA TYR A 7 24.39 12.58 -5.60
C TYR A 7 23.10 13.08 -6.27
N ARG A 8 23.15 14.25 -6.93
CA ARG A 8 21.99 14.87 -7.60
C ARG A 8 21.25 13.97 -8.61
N SER A 9 21.92 13.01 -9.22
CA SER A 9 21.28 12.06 -10.12
C SER A 9 21.09 10.70 -9.44
N SER A 10 19.93 10.09 -9.67
CA SER A 10 19.61 8.74 -9.19
C SER A 10 20.69 7.72 -9.59
N HIS A 11 21.26 7.86 -10.79
CA HIS A 11 22.31 6.97 -11.25
C HIS A 11 23.60 7.10 -10.40
N ARG A 12 24.04 8.33 -10.09
CA ARG A 12 25.23 8.54 -9.25
C ARG A 12 25.01 8.11 -7.81
N LEU A 13 23.82 8.39 -7.27
CA LEU A 13 23.43 7.89 -5.94
C LEU A 13 23.56 6.37 -5.87
N VAL A 14 23.11 5.68 -6.92
CA VAL A 14 23.16 4.21 -6.95
C VAL A 14 24.59 3.69 -7.05
N LEU A 15 25.36 4.16 -8.03
CA LEU A 15 26.70 3.62 -8.29
C LEU A 15 27.71 3.94 -7.19
N HIS A 16 27.62 5.12 -6.58
CA HIS A 16 28.64 5.61 -5.67
C HIS A 16 28.26 5.56 -4.19
N TYR A 17 27.01 5.22 -3.87
CA TYR A 17 26.56 5.14 -2.49
C TYR A 17 25.74 3.87 -2.22
N LEU A 18 24.63 3.67 -2.92
CA LEU A 18 23.74 2.53 -2.67
C LEU A 18 24.44 1.19 -2.87
N VAL A 19 25.03 0.94 -4.05
CA VAL A 19 25.70 -0.32 -4.36
C VAL A 19 26.85 -0.60 -3.40
N PRO A 20 27.81 0.34 -3.18
CA PRO A 20 28.87 0.12 -2.19
C PRO A 20 28.37 -0.18 -0.78
N CYS A 21 27.34 0.51 -0.30
CA CYS A 21 26.78 0.28 1.03
C CYS A 21 26.14 -1.10 1.13
N MET A 22 25.33 -1.48 0.15
CA MET A 22 24.69 -2.80 0.12
C MET A 22 25.72 -3.93 0.03
N SER A 23 26.77 -3.78 -0.77
CA SER A 23 27.83 -4.78 -0.89
C SER A 23 28.68 -4.93 0.39
N SER A 24 28.89 -3.83 1.14
CA SER A 24 29.78 -3.84 2.31
C SER A 24 29.05 -4.17 3.61
N TYR A 25 27.81 -3.70 3.76
CA TYR A 25 27.08 -3.73 5.04
C TYR A 25 25.76 -4.49 4.98
N GLY A 26 25.25 -4.81 3.78
CA GLY A 26 23.90 -5.35 3.61
C GLY A 26 22.78 -4.36 3.93
N MET A 27 23.10 -3.09 4.17
CA MET A 27 22.15 -2.03 4.49
C MET A 27 22.59 -0.68 3.88
N CYS A 28 21.62 0.19 3.57
CA CYS A 28 21.85 1.53 3.03
C CYS A 28 20.74 2.48 3.50
N ILE A 29 21.11 3.64 4.03
CA ILE A 29 20.17 4.67 4.52
C ILE A 29 20.26 5.91 3.62
N ILE A 30 19.12 6.40 3.14
CA ILE A 30 19.05 7.57 2.27
C ILE A 30 18.07 8.57 2.89
N ASP A 31 18.57 9.61 3.56
CA ASP A 31 17.72 10.64 4.15
C ASP A 31 17.17 11.60 3.10
N ASN A 32 16.04 12.26 3.40
CA ASN A 32 15.46 13.29 2.54
C ASN A 32 15.22 12.82 1.09
N PHE A 33 14.86 11.55 0.90
CA PHE A 33 14.78 10.89 -0.41
C PHE A 33 13.89 11.61 -1.43
N LEU A 34 12.74 12.14 -0.99
CA LEU A 34 11.79 12.86 -1.85
C LEU A 34 11.59 14.34 -1.46
N GLY A 35 12.21 14.79 -0.37
CA GLY A 35 11.94 16.11 0.22
C GLY A 35 10.72 16.12 1.14
N SER A 36 10.72 17.06 2.10
CA SER A 36 9.62 17.26 3.08
C SER A 36 8.26 17.39 2.41
N LYS A 37 8.12 18.30 1.42
CA LYS A 37 6.83 18.58 0.78
C LYS A 37 6.16 17.35 0.17
N THR A 38 6.94 16.50 -0.49
CA THR A 38 6.42 15.24 -1.07
C THR A 38 6.14 14.22 0.03
N GLY A 39 7.01 14.15 1.04
CA GLY A 39 6.78 13.32 2.23
C GLY A 39 5.48 13.66 2.96
N ASP A 40 5.17 14.95 3.11
CA ASP A 40 3.95 15.42 3.77
C ASP A 40 2.69 14.99 2.99
N ARG A 41 2.74 15.03 1.65
CA ARG A 41 1.62 14.54 0.81
C ARG A 41 1.43 13.03 0.89
N ILE A 42 2.52 12.27 0.90
CA ILE A 42 2.47 10.82 1.10
C ILE A 42 1.86 10.50 2.47
N LEU A 43 2.25 11.24 3.51
CA LEU A 43 1.68 11.09 4.85
C LEU A 43 0.16 11.34 4.84
N GLN A 44 -0.30 12.38 4.14
CA GLN A 44 -1.73 12.67 4.01
C GLN A 44 -2.50 11.51 3.36
N GLU A 45 -2.00 10.95 2.25
CA GLU A 45 -2.62 9.79 1.59
C GLU A 45 -2.69 8.57 2.53
N VAL A 46 -1.60 8.29 3.25
CA VAL A 46 -1.57 7.18 4.24
C VAL A 46 -2.59 7.40 5.37
N GLN A 47 -2.71 8.63 5.88
CA GLN A 47 -3.69 8.98 6.90
C GLN A 47 -5.13 8.88 6.39
N GLU A 48 -5.38 9.19 5.11
CA GLU A 48 -6.69 9.01 4.48
C GLU A 48 -7.05 7.54 4.34
N LEU A 49 -6.11 6.69 3.92
CA LEU A 49 -6.30 5.24 3.88
C LEU A 49 -6.62 4.66 5.27
N HIS A 50 -5.95 5.16 6.31
CA HIS A 50 -6.22 4.76 7.70
C HIS A 50 -7.61 5.21 8.16
N ARG A 51 -7.95 6.49 7.99
CA ARG A 51 -9.27 7.04 8.37
C ARG A 51 -10.44 6.41 7.60
N ALA A 52 -10.21 6.00 6.37
CA ALA A 52 -11.20 5.29 5.55
C ALA A 52 -11.39 3.81 5.95
N GLY A 53 -10.66 3.30 6.96
CA GLY A 53 -10.78 1.92 7.43
C GLY A 53 -10.25 0.87 6.44
N LYS A 54 -9.37 1.27 5.51
CA LYS A 54 -8.85 0.39 4.45
C LYS A 54 -7.69 -0.51 4.91
N MET A 55 -7.14 -0.27 6.11
CA MET A 55 -6.05 -1.05 6.68
C MET A 55 -6.56 -2.30 7.40
N ARG A 56 -5.75 -3.36 7.43
CA ARG A 56 -6.05 -4.65 8.07
C ARG A 56 -4.86 -5.10 8.90
N ASP A 57 -5.09 -5.94 9.89
CA ASP A 57 -4.01 -6.49 10.71
C ASP A 57 -3.00 -7.25 9.85
N GLY A 58 -1.72 -7.08 10.17
CA GLY A 58 -0.63 -7.76 9.47
C GLY A 58 -0.70 -9.29 9.59
N GLU A 59 -0.55 -9.98 8.46
CA GLU A 59 -0.50 -11.44 8.41
C GLU A 59 0.95 -11.97 8.40
N LEU A 60 1.15 -13.16 8.98
CA LEU A 60 2.41 -13.91 8.91
C LEU A 60 2.43 -14.83 7.69
N ALA A 61 3.61 -15.08 7.14
CA ALA A 61 3.77 -15.96 5.98
C ALA A 61 3.43 -17.43 6.33
N SER A 62 3.77 -17.87 7.55
CA SER A 62 3.35 -19.15 8.10
C SER A 62 2.05 -18.96 8.89
N ARG A 63 0.96 -19.61 8.45
CA ARG A 63 -0.29 -19.68 9.23
C ARG A 63 -0.11 -20.67 10.37
N GLY A 64 0.32 -20.19 11.52
CA GLY A 64 0.22 -20.92 12.78
C GLY A 64 -1.16 -20.71 13.44
N PRO A 65 -1.55 -21.56 14.40
CA PRO A 65 -2.78 -21.39 15.18
C PRO A 65 -2.73 -20.18 16.14
N GLU A 66 -1.57 -19.54 16.28
CA GLU A 66 -1.39 -18.37 17.14
C GLU A 66 -2.01 -17.11 16.55
N ARG A 67 -2.52 -16.24 17.43
CA ARG A 67 -3.03 -14.92 17.07
C ARG A 67 -1.87 -14.11 16.48
N THR A 68 -1.97 -13.71 15.21
CA THR A 68 -0.91 -12.95 14.50
C THR A 68 -0.50 -11.66 15.22
N SER A 69 -1.40 -11.08 16.02
CA SER A 69 -1.18 -9.87 16.81
C SER A 69 -0.17 -10.03 17.95
N SER A 70 0.15 -11.25 18.41
CA SER A 70 1.20 -11.46 19.42
C SER A 70 2.61 -11.22 18.84
N ILE A 71 2.77 -11.37 17.53
CA ILE A 71 4.04 -11.23 16.82
C ILE A 71 4.15 -9.86 16.15
N ARG A 72 3.05 -9.34 15.59
CA ARG A 72 3.02 -8.03 14.93
C ARG A 72 1.73 -7.27 15.19
N GLY A 73 1.84 -6.05 15.70
CA GLY A 73 0.70 -5.19 16.05
C GLY A 73 0.38 -4.11 15.02
N ASP A 74 0.93 -4.19 13.82
CA ASP A 74 0.74 -3.18 12.78
C ASP A 74 -0.49 -3.45 11.91
N GLN A 75 -1.06 -2.37 11.38
CA GLN A 75 -2.10 -2.41 10.35
C GLN A 75 -1.48 -2.08 8.99
N ILE A 76 -1.77 -2.92 8.00
CA ILE A 76 -1.21 -2.81 6.64
C ILE A 76 -2.31 -2.66 5.60
N VAL A 77 -1.93 -2.06 4.47
CA VAL A 77 -2.73 -2.02 3.26
C VAL A 77 -1.82 -2.21 2.05
N TRP A 78 -2.29 -2.96 1.05
CA TRP A 78 -1.57 -3.16 -0.21
C TRP A 78 -2.10 -2.17 -1.25
N VAL A 79 -1.21 -1.36 -1.80
CA VAL A 79 -1.51 -0.33 -2.81
C VAL A 79 -0.58 -0.48 -4.00
N GLU A 80 -1.10 -0.30 -5.20
CA GLU A 80 -0.32 -0.28 -6.44
C GLU A 80 0.31 1.10 -6.66
N GLY A 81 -0.32 2.15 -6.13
CA GLY A 81 0.01 3.55 -6.37
C GLY A 81 -0.64 4.11 -7.63
N LYS A 82 -1.70 3.44 -8.12
CA LYS A 82 -2.55 3.89 -9.24
C LYS A 82 -3.99 4.16 -8.81
N GLU A 83 -4.33 3.77 -7.59
CA GLU A 83 -5.62 4.02 -6.99
C GLU A 83 -5.84 5.53 -6.79
N PRO A 84 -7.09 6.02 -6.92
CA PRO A 84 -7.41 7.40 -6.59
C PRO A 84 -7.04 7.72 -5.14
N GLY A 85 -6.29 8.80 -4.93
CA GLY A 85 -5.78 9.19 -3.61
C GLY A 85 -4.52 8.43 -3.17
N CYS A 86 -3.80 7.79 -4.10
CA CYS A 86 -2.52 7.12 -3.87
C CYS A 86 -1.43 7.59 -4.85
N GLU A 87 -1.59 8.76 -5.46
CA GLU A 87 -0.72 9.26 -6.52
C GLU A 87 0.69 9.60 -6.01
N ASN A 88 0.81 10.17 -4.81
CA ASN A 88 2.11 10.47 -4.20
C ASN A 88 2.79 9.18 -3.68
N ILE A 89 2.04 8.21 -3.19
CA ILE A 89 2.55 6.86 -2.90
C ILE A 89 3.06 6.20 -4.19
N GLY A 90 2.31 6.27 -5.29
CA GLY A 90 2.74 5.81 -6.61
C GLY A 90 4.01 6.51 -7.09
N TYR A 91 4.13 7.81 -6.86
CA TYR A 91 5.36 8.55 -7.13
C TYR A 91 6.55 8.01 -6.33
N LEU A 92 6.40 7.78 -5.02
CA LEU A 92 7.44 7.15 -4.19
C LEU A 92 7.88 5.79 -4.76
N LEU A 93 6.92 4.92 -5.08
CA LEU A 93 7.20 3.61 -5.65
C LEU A 93 7.99 3.72 -6.96
N SER A 94 7.60 4.62 -7.86
CA SER A 94 8.33 4.84 -9.13
C SER A 94 9.78 5.31 -8.92
N ARG A 95 10.03 6.11 -7.87
CA ARG A 95 11.37 6.59 -7.53
C ARG A 95 12.25 5.49 -6.95
N MET A 96 11.67 4.61 -6.13
CA MET A 96 12.36 3.40 -5.64
C MET A 96 12.67 2.45 -6.79
N ASP A 97 11.70 2.16 -7.65
CA ASP A 97 11.87 1.32 -8.83
C ASP A 97 13.03 1.81 -9.71
N LYS A 98 13.12 3.12 -9.94
CA LYS A 98 14.23 3.73 -10.70
C LYS A 98 15.60 3.52 -10.07
N LEU A 99 15.73 3.56 -8.73
CA LEU A 99 17.01 3.26 -8.07
C LEU A 99 17.41 1.81 -8.29
N ILE A 100 16.45 0.89 -8.10
CA ILE A 100 16.69 -0.54 -8.25
C ILE A 100 17.02 -0.90 -9.71
N THR A 101 16.37 -0.28 -10.68
CA THR A 101 16.72 -0.44 -12.10
C THR A 101 18.18 -0.08 -12.38
N TYR A 102 18.71 1.01 -11.80
CA TYR A 102 20.13 1.34 -11.97
C TYR A 102 21.06 0.38 -11.23
N ALA A 103 20.58 -0.23 -10.14
CA ALA A 103 21.33 -1.17 -9.32
C ALA A 103 21.30 -2.60 -9.88
N ASP A 104 20.49 -2.88 -10.90
CA ASP A 104 20.38 -4.21 -11.50
C ASP A 104 21.76 -4.73 -11.95
N GLY A 105 22.01 -6.01 -11.63
CA GLY A 105 23.28 -6.68 -11.84
C GLY A 105 24.45 -6.20 -10.96
N LYS A 106 24.22 -5.29 -10.00
CA LYS A 106 25.28 -4.73 -9.13
C LYS A 106 25.08 -5.04 -7.64
N LEU A 107 23.94 -5.60 -7.26
CA LEU A 107 23.65 -6.03 -5.90
C LEU A 107 24.00 -7.52 -5.77
N GLY A 108 25.29 -7.84 -5.78
CA GLY A 108 25.78 -9.22 -5.83
C GLY A 108 25.37 -9.93 -7.13
N ASN A 109 25.00 -11.21 -7.04
CA ASN A 109 24.60 -12.03 -8.20
C ASN A 109 23.08 -12.00 -8.48
N HIS A 110 22.37 -10.99 -7.96
CA HIS A 110 20.92 -10.89 -8.09
C HIS A 110 20.52 -10.15 -9.38
N LYS A 111 19.50 -10.70 -10.05
CA LYS A 111 18.82 -10.05 -11.18
C LYS A 111 17.40 -9.72 -10.79
N ILE A 112 17.10 -8.43 -10.65
CA ILE A 112 15.83 -7.96 -10.10
C ILE A 112 14.87 -7.65 -11.25
N ARG A 113 13.83 -8.48 -11.43
CA ARG A 113 12.87 -8.34 -12.54
C ARG A 113 11.55 -7.66 -12.15
N GLY A 114 11.32 -7.47 -10.87
CA GLY A 114 10.09 -6.87 -10.35
C GLY A 114 10.09 -6.84 -8.82
N ARG A 115 9.05 -6.22 -8.27
CA ARG A 115 8.77 -6.17 -6.83
C ARG A 115 7.41 -6.78 -6.54
N ASN A 116 7.17 -7.08 -5.26
CA ASN A 116 5.91 -7.67 -4.83
C ASN A 116 4.70 -6.77 -5.12
N SER A 117 3.61 -7.45 -5.48
CA SER A 117 2.31 -6.90 -5.81
C SER A 117 1.30 -7.90 -5.25
N LYS A 118 1.23 -8.05 -3.91
CA LYS A 118 0.16 -8.87 -3.33
C LYS A 118 -1.17 -8.19 -3.61
N GLY A 119 -2.21 -9.01 -3.84
CA GLY A 119 -3.54 -8.59 -4.32
C GLY A 119 -3.98 -7.24 -3.73
N TYR A 120 -3.97 -6.22 -4.59
CA TYR A 120 -4.30 -4.85 -4.23
C TYR A 120 -5.75 -4.73 -3.75
N MET A 121 -6.03 -3.62 -3.08
CA MET A 121 -7.38 -3.26 -2.62
C MET A 121 -8.43 -3.59 -3.68
N ARG A 122 -9.22 -4.64 -3.44
CA ARG A 122 -10.51 -4.81 -4.12
C ARG A 122 -11.43 -3.80 -3.45
N LEU A 123 -11.60 -2.63 -4.07
CA LEU A 123 -12.61 -1.67 -3.62
C LEU A 123 -13.94 -2.45 -3.57
N PRO A 124 -14.67 -2.44 -2.44
CA PRO A 124 -16.04 -2.89 -2.48
C PRO A 124 -16.76 -2.00 -3.50
N GLU A 125 -17.39 -2.60 -4.51
CA GLU A 125 -18.36 -1.87 -5.33
C GLU A 125 -19.32 -1.19 -4.35
N SER A 126 -19.37 0.13 -4.40
CA SER A 126 -20.38 0.90 -3.70
C SER A 126 -21.73 0.29 -4.06
N SER A 127 -22.37 -0.38 -3.11
CA SER A 127 -23.71 -0.90 -3.26
C SER A 127 -24.61 0.28 -3.65
N MET A 128 -24.98 0.36 -4.93
CA MET A 128 -26.19 1.08 -5.29
C MET A 128 -27.30 0.38 -4.54
N ALA A 129 -27.76 1.00 -3.45
CA ALA A 129 -28.93 0.57 -2.71
C ALA A 129 -30.13 0.73 -3.64
N ALA A 130 -30.42 -0.28 -4.44
CA ALA A 130 -31.73 -0.47 -5.04
C ALA A 130 -32.68 -0.82 -3.88
N GLY A 131 -33.51 0.16 -3.51
CA GLY A 131 -34.52 0.00 -2.46
C GLY A 131 -35.39 -1.22 -2.72
N THR A 132 -35.41 -2.13 -1.76
CA THR A 132 -36.40 -3.19 -1.68
C THR A 132 -37.76 -2.58 -1.30
N PRO A 133 -38.84 -2.80 -2.06
CA PRO A 133 -40.17 -2.44 -1.58
C PRO A 133 -40.56 -3.42 -0.46
N SER A 134 -40.72 -2.85 0.72
CA SER A 134 -41.32 -3.46 1.92
C SER A 134 -42.62 -4.21 1.59
N ALA A 135 -42.60 -5.54 1.69
CA ALA A 135 -43.82 -6.36 1.71
C ALA A 135 -44.53 -6.17 3.06
N ARG A 136 -45.44 -5.18 3.11
CA ARG A 136 -46.30 -4.92 4.25
C ARG A 136 -47.39 -5.99 4.28
N ALA A 137 -47.29 -6.90 5.23
CA ALA A 137 -48.37 -7.77 5.63
C ALA A 137 -49.60 -6.93 6.03
N ARG A 138 -50.74 -7.18 5.37
CA ARG A 138 -52.06 -6.90 5.94
C ARG A 138 -52.94 -8.12 5.75
N SER A 139 -53.13 -8.80 6.87
CA SER A 139 -54.27 -9.64 7.23
C SER A 139 -55.56 -9.15 6.57
N ARG A 140 -56.28 -10.06 5.92
CA ARG A 140 -57.70 -9.91 5.58
C ARG A 140 -58.46 -11.01 6.32
N ALA A 141 -58.91 -10.69 7.52
CA ALA A 141 -60.11 -11.27 8.10
C ALA A 141 -61.27 -10.37 7.68
N GLU A 142 -62.31 -10.94 7.07
CA GLU A 142 -63.73 -10.58 7.28
C GLU A 142 -64.60 -11.52 6.46
N LEU A 143 -65.28 -12.42 7.19
CA LEU A 143 -66.55 -13.04 6.82
C LEU A 143 -67.66 -11.98 6.94
N THR A 144 -68.60 -11.94 5.98
CA THR A 144 -70.06 -11.76 6.15
C THR A 144 -70.68 -11.85 4.75
N ALA A 145 -71.51 -12.86 4.47
CA ALA A 145 -72.98 -12.86 4.53
C ALA A 145 -73.56 -12.61 3.11
N ASP A 146 -74.04 -13.64 2.42
CA ASP A 146 -75.42 -14.17 2.44
C ASP A 146 -76.42 -13.24 1.72
N GLN A 147 -77.11 -13.81 0.72
CA GLN A 147 -78.12 -13.28 -0.23
C GLN A 147 -77.64 -12.67 -1.56
#